data_AF-A0A7C1PUU7-F1
#
_entry.id   AF-A0A7C1PUU7-F1
#
_cell.length_a   1.000
_cell.length_b   1.000
_cell.length_c   1.000
_cell.angle_alpha   90.00
_cell.angle_beta   90.00
_cell.angle_gamma   90.00
#
_symmetry.space_group_name_H-M   'P 1'
#
loop_
_entity.id
_entity.type
_entity.pdbx_description
1 polymer ?
#
loop_
_entity_poly.entity_id
_entity_poly.type
_entity_poly.pdbx_seq_one_letter_code
_entity_poly.pdbx_strand_id
1 'polypeptide(L)'
;MSGAFGSMPANTLIALGPAIRWCCYDVGKDVLESVTDATGEGKYSITKNGKICLDLPSANMLQAITSGVPEENIWISKDCTYCCPERFFSYRFSKTGGRQGAFIGIKSK
;
A
#
# COMPACT_ATOMS: atom_id res chain seq x y z
N MET A 1 -1.68 10.76 14.18
CA MET A 1 -0.67 11.82 14.07
C MET A 1 -1.16 13.14 14.65
N SER A 2 -2.30 13.68 14.21
CA SER A 2 -2.82 14.96 14.70
C SER A 2 -3.11 14.98 16.21
N GLY A 3 -3.68 13.92 16.77
CA GLY A 3 -3.95 13.84 18.22
C GLY A 3 -2.69 13.72 19.09
N ALA A 4 -1.72 12.89 18.69
CA ALA A 4 -0.53 12.60 19.50
C ALA A 4 0.62 13.59 19.29
N PHE A 5 0.75 14.19 18.10
CA PHE A 5 1.89 15.01 17.71
C PHE A 5 1.49 16.39 17.16
N GLY A 6 0.19 16.72 17.13
CA GLY A 6 -0.29 17.97 16.54
C GLY A 6 -0.01 18.11 15.04
N SER A 7 0.33 17.01 14.35
CA SER A 7 0.68 17.05 12.94
C SER A 7 -0.53 17.41 12.07
N MET A 8 -0.32 18.30 11.11
CA MET A 8 -1.32 18.64 10.10
C MET A 8 -1.19 17.69 8.91
N PRO A 9 -2.29 17.08 8.42
CA PRO A 9 -2.27 16.23 7.22
C PRO A 9 -1.62 16.92 6.02
N ALA A 10 -1.88 18.22 5.85
CA ALA A 10 -1.29 19.07 4.80
C ALA A 10 0.25 19.09 4.80
N ASN A 11 0.90 18.86 5.95
CA ASN A 11 2.36 18.84 6.09
C ASN A 11 2.92 17.42 6.20
N THR A 12 2.09 16.40 6.04
CA THR A 12 2.50 15.00 6.17
C THR A 12 2.95 14.49 4.80
N LEU A 13 4.15 13.91 4.76
CA LEU A 13 4.67 13.19 3.59
C LEU A 13 4.51 11.69 3.79
N ILE A 14 4.11 10.98 2.74
CA ILE A 14 3.93 9.52 2.78
C ILE A 14 4.71 8.89 1.62
N ALA A 15 5.44 7.82 1.93
CA ALA A 15 6.08 6.97 0.93
C ALA A 15 5.51 5.54 1.04
N LEU A 16 4.84 5.08 -0.01
CA LEU A 16 4.33 3.72 -0.14
C LEU A 16 5.37 2.89 -0.91
N GLY A 17 6.15 2.09 -0.17
CA GLY A 17 7.24 1.29 -0.72
C GLY A 17 6.81 0.11 -1.61
N PRO A 18 7.76 -0.68 -2.14
CA PRO A 18 7.48 -1.88 -2.92
C PRO A 18 6.57 -2.84 -2.15
N ALA A 19 5.48 -3.27 -2.78
CA ALA A 19 4.50 -4.18 -2.22
C ALA A 19 3.97 -5.12 -3.31
N ILE A 20 3.23 -6.17 -2.94
CA ILE A 20 2.50 -6.93 -3.96
C ILE A 20 1.38 -6.04 -4.54
N ARG A 21 1.18 -6.09 -5.86
CA ARG A 21 0.21 -5.26 -6.58
C ARG A 21 -0.90 -6.12 -7.17
N TRP A 22 -1.92 -5.48 -7.75
CA TRP A 22 -3.03 -6.17 -8.43
C TRP A 22 -2.60 -7.21 -9.48
N CYS A 23 -1.37 -7.12 -10.01
CA CYS A 23 -0.91 -8.02 -11.06
C CYS A 23 -0.67 -9.42 -10.53
N CYS A 24 -0.52 -9.58 -9.21
CA CYS A 24 -0.22 -10.84 -8.55
C CYS A 24 -1.00 -11.07 -7.25
N TYR A 25 -1.92 -10.18 -6.88
CA TYR A 25 -2.65 -10.26 -5.63
C TYR A 25 -4.14 -10.50 -5.84
N ASP A 26 -4.45 -11.78 -6.09
CA ASP A 26 -5.83 -12.27 -6.12
C ASP A 26 -6.34 -12.50 -4.69
N VAL A 27 -7.57 -12.04 -4.41
CA VAL A 27 -8.21 -12.14 -3.09
C VAL A 27 -9.67 -12.62 -3.19
N GLY A 28 -10.23 -13.04 -2.06
CA GLY A 28 -11.66 -13.31 -1.91
C GLY A 28 -12.49 -12.04 -1.75
N LYS A 29 -13.81 -12.19 -1.83
CA LYS A 29 -14.77 -11.08 -1.69
C LYS A 29 -14.72 -10.47 -0.28
N ASP A 30 -14.54 -11.31 0.72
CA ASP A 30 -14.39 -10.95 2.14
C ASP A 30 -13.25 -9.93 2.36
N VAL A 31 -12.13 -10.12 1.67
CA VAL A 31 -10.98 -9.21 1.75
C VAL A 31 -11.30 -7.88 1.08
N LEU A 32 -11.94 -7.90 -0.09
CA LEU A 32 -12.32 -6.66 -0.78
C LEU A 32 -13.33 -5.84 0.03
N GLU A 33 -14.31 -6.50 0.65
CA GLU A 33 -15.30 -5.87 1.53
C GLU A 33 -14.59 -5.22 2.73
N SER A 34 -13.74 -5.97 3.42
CA SER A 34 -12.97 -5.45 4.57
C SER A 34 -12.10 -4.23 4.22
N VAL A 35 -11.48 -4.23 3.04
CA VAL A 35 -10.69 -3.08 2.57
C VAL A 35 -11.59 -1.90 2.25
N THR A 36 -12.72 -2.14 1.60
CA THR A 36 -13.68 -1.07 1.26
C THR A 36 -14.27 -0.43 2.51
N ASP A 37 -14.59 -1.22 3.54
CA ASP A 37 -15.05 -0.71 4.83
C ASP A 37 -13.99 0.16 5.51
N ALA A 38 -12.70 -0.19 5.37
CA ALA A 38 -11.60 0.52 6.00
C ALA A 38 -11.14 1.78 5.23
N THR A 39 -11.24 1.78 3.91
CA THR A 39 -10.66 2.83 3.04
C THR A 39 -11.70 3.65 2.28
N GLY A 40 -12.97 3.24 2.31
CA GLY A 40 -14.01 3.75 1.42
C GLY A 40 -13.91 3.17 0.00
N GLU A 41 -14.94 3.39 -0.81
CA GLU A 41 -14.97 2.94 -2.21
C GLU A 41 -13.91 3.65 -3.06
N GLY A 42 -13.24 2.90 -3.92
CA GLY A 42 -12.29 3.49 -4.86
C GLY A 42 -11.67 2.53 -5.87
N LYS A 43 -10.76 3.08 -6.68
CA LYS A 43 -10.10 2.38 -7.79
C LYS A 43 -8.83 1.67 -7.33
N TYR A 44 -8.99 0.69 -6.44
CA TYR A 44 -7.89 -0.15 -5.93
C TYR A 44 -8.12 -1.64 -6.18
N SER A 45 -9.13 -2.02 -6.95
CA SER A 45 -9.34 -3.40 -7.37
C SER A 45 -9.87 -3.49 -8.80
N ILE A 46 -9.60 -4.62 -9.45
CA ILE A 46 -10.18 -4.98 -10.74
C ILE A 46 -10.62 -6.43 -10.71
N THR A 47 -11.60 -6.80 -11.54
CA THR A 47 -11.91 -8.21 -11.80
C THR A 47 -11.22 -8.65 -13.08
N LYS A 48 -10.37 -9.69 -12.98
CA LYS A 48 -9.68 -10.29 -14.13
C LYS A 48 -9.86 -11.80 -14.09
N ASN A 49 -10.36 -12.38 -15.17
CA ASN A 49 -10.59 -13.83 -15.30
C ASN A 49 -11.42 -14.42 -14.13
N GLY A 50 -12.46 -13.70 -13.71
CA GLY A 50 -13.32 -14.11 -12.59
C GLY A 50 -12.70 -13.98 -11.19
N LYS A 51 -11.48 -13.40 -11.08
CA LYS A 51 -10.81 -13.17 -9.81
C LYS A 51 -10.74 -11.69 -9.47
N ILE A 52 -10.81 -11.38 -8.18
CA ILE A 52 -10.61 -10.03 -7.66
C ILE A 52 -9.12 -9.80 -7.49
N CYS A 53 -8.56 -8.87 -8.26
CA CYS A 53 -7.17 -8.47 -8.18
C CYS A 53 -7.08 -7.14 -7.41
N LEU A 54 -6.52 -7.19 -6.22
CA LEU A 54 -6.50 -6.07 -5.27
C LEU A 54 -5.15 -5.35 -5.26
N ASP A 55 -5.18 -4.02 -5.10
CA ASP A 55 -4.01 -3.17 -5.01
C ASP A 55 -3.99 -2.38 -3.70
N LEU A 56 -3.43 -3.00 -2.65
CA LEU A 56 -3.36 -2.41 -1.31
C LEU A 56 -2.66 -1.05 -1.26
N PRO A 57 -1.54 -0.81 -1.99
CA PRO A 57 -0.94 0.52 -2.03
C PRO A 57 -1.90 1.61 -2.52
N SER A 58 -2.73 1.33 -3.53
CA SER A 58 -3.74 2.29 -4.02
C SER A 58 -4.89 2.49 -3.01
N ALA A 59 -5.29 1.44 -2.28
CA ALA A 59 -6.27 1.57 -1.20
C ALA A 59 -5.73 2.46 -0.06
N ASN A 60 -4.47 2.28 0.33
CA ASN A 60 -3.81 3.10 1.34
C ASN A 60 -3.63 4.56 0.88
N MET A 61 -3.33 4.79 -0.40
CA MET A 61 -3.26 6.13 -0.98
C MET A 61 -4.61 6.84 -0.89
N LEU A 62 -5.71 6.16 -1.25
CA LEU A 62 -7.06 6.69 -1.09
C LEU A 62 -7.36 7.03 0.37
N GLN A 63 -7.02 6.14 1.30
CA GLN A 63 -7.22 6.37 2.73
C GLN A 63 -6.43 7.59 3.23
N ALA A 64 -5.20 7.79 2.75
CA ALA A 64 -4.39 8.95 3.09
C ALA A 64 -4.99 10.27 2.55
N ILE A 65 -5.43 10.27 1.28
CA ILE A 65 -6.05 11.44 0.64
C ILE A 65 -7.35 11.81 1.34
N THR A 66 -8.21 10.83 1.61
CA THR A 66 -9.47 11.03 2.34
C THR A 66 -9.25 11.50 3.79
N SER A 67 -8.08 11.24 4.35
CA SER A 67 -7.64 11.77 5.66
C SER A 67 -7.03 13.18 5.60
N GLY A 68 -7.00 13.81 4.41
CA GLY A 68 -6.54 15.18 4.20
C GLY A 68 -5.07 15.34 3.82
N VAL A 69 -4.36 14.25 3.51
CA VAL A 69 -2.98 14.35 2.99
C VAL A 69 -3.05 14.72 1.51
N PRO A 70 -2.36 15.80 1.06
CA PRO A 70 -2.33 16.19 -0.35
C PRO A 70 -1.74 15.08 -1.22
N GLU A 71 -2.29 14.87 -2.42
CA GLU A 71 -1.83 13.81 -3.32
C GLU A 71 -0.36 14.00 -3.71
N GLU A 72 0.08 15.25 -3.90
CA GLU A 72 1.46 15.62 -4.19
C GLU A 72 2.46 15.25 -3.08
N ASN A 73 1.97 15.04 -1.85
CA ASN A 73 2.78 14.61 -0.70
C ASN A 73 2.93 13.09 -0.61
N ILE A 74 2.30 12.34 -1.52
CA ILE A 74 2.28 10.88 -1.50
C ILE A 74 3.11 10.37 -2.68
N TRP A 75 4.22 9.71 -2.37
CA TRP A 75 4.96 8.94 -3.34
C TRP A 75 4.60 7.47 -3.25
N ILE A 76 4.37 6.83 -4.41
CA ILE A 76 4.05 5.41 -4.50
C ILE A 76 5.03 4.69 -5.43
N SER A 77 5.68 3.64 -4.90
CA SER A 77 6.51 2.76 -5.71
C SER A 77 5.66 2.01 -6.72
N LYS A 78 6.17 1.85 -7.95
CA LYS A 78 5.54 1.04 -9.00
C LYS A 78 5.99 -0.42 -8.96
N ASP A 79 6.96 -0.76 -8.11
CA ASP A 79 7.52 -2.10 -8.02
C ASP A 79 6.53 -3.09 -7.37
N CYS A 80 6.37 -4.26 -7.99
CA CYS A 80 5.64 -5.39 -7.40
C CYS A 80 6.63 -6.39 -6.81
N THR A 81 6.54 -6.66 -5.51
CA THR A 81 7.47 -7.61 -4.83
C THR A 81 7.36 -9.03 -5.37
N TYR A 82 6.21 -9.42 -5.91
CA TYR A 82 6.05 -10.72 -6.58
C TYR A 82 6.70 -10.74 -7.97
N CYS A 83 6.59 -9.65 -8.74
CA CYS A 83 7.10 -9.61 -10.12
C CYS A 83 8.63 -9.46 -10.20
N CYS A 84 9.27 -8.96 -9.14
CA CYS A 84 10.71 -8.71 -9.10
C CYS A 84 11.39 -9.55 -7.98
N PRO A 85 11.34 -10.90 -8.06
CA PRO A 85 11.90 -11.79 -7.04
C PRO A 85 13.43 -11.68 -6.89
N GLU A 86 14.12 -11.15 -7.91
CA GLU A 86 15.56 -10.86 -7.88
C GLU A 86 15.92 -9.63 -7.02
N ARG A 87 14.94 -8.75 -6.76
CA ARG A 87 15.11 -7.53 -5.96
C ARG A 87 14.42 -7.62 -4.60
N PHE A 88 13.35 -8.41 -4.49
CA PHE A 88 12.48 -8.44 -3.31
C PHE A 88 12.12 -9.86 -2.87
N PHE A 89 12.11 -10.08 -1.56
CA PHE A 89 11.37 -11.19 -0.95
C PHE A 89 9.85 -11.00 -1.14
N SER A 90 9.16 -12.07 -1.49
CA SER A 90 7.69 -12.09 -1.58
C SER A 90 7.15 -13.39 -1.03
N TYR A 91 6.42 -13.30 0.08
CA TYR A 91 5.79 -14.47 0.70
C TYR A 91 4.84 -15.19 -0.26
N ARG A 92 4.12 -14.43 -1.11
CA ARG A 92 3.20 -15.03 -2.09
C ARG A 92 3.95 -15.83 -3.16
N PHE A 93 5.13 -15.35 -3.57
CA PHE A 93 5.99 -16.00 -4.56
C PHE A 93 6.69 -17.24 -3.99
N SER A 94 7.43 -17.09 -2.89
CA SER A 94 8.32 -18.15 -2.39
C SER A 94 7.71 -19.02 -1.29
N LYS A 95 6.58 -18.65 -0.68
CA LYS A 95 5.89 -19.34 0.45
C LYS A 95 6.68 -19.47 1.77
N THR A 96 7.99 -19.36 1.68
CA THR A 96 8.96 -19.28 2.77
C THR A 96 9.95 -18.16 2.42
N GLY A 97 10.79 -17.70 3.37
CA GLY A 97 11.90 -16.80 3.04
C GLY A 97 12.02 -15.56 3.91
N GLY A 98 12.98 -14.71 3.54
CA GLY A 98 13.37 -13.50 4.26
C GLY A 98 12.33 -12.39 4.28
N ARG A 99 12.68 -11.28 4.90
CA ARG A 99 11.87 -10.06 4.99
C ARG A 99 12.73 -8.86 4.65
N GLN A 100 12.13 -7.87 4.01
CA GLN A 100 12.71 -6.55 3.89
C GLN A 100 12.38 -5.73 5.14
N GLY A 101 13.25 -4.77 5.46
CA GLY A 101 12.98 -3.70 6.42
C GLY A 101 12.78 -2.38 5.70
N ALA A 102 11.75 -1.63 6.10
CA ALA A 102 11.59 -0.22 5.73
C ALA A 102 12.02 0.63 6.91
N PHE A 103 12.92 1.59 6.68
CA PHE A 103 13.49 2.43 7.73
C PHE A 103 13.26 3.90 7.41
N ILE A 104 12.90 4.67 8.43
CA ILE A 104 12.84 6.12 8.40
C ILE A 104 13.56 6.66 9.63
N GLY A 105 14.30 7.74 9.47
CA GLY A 105 15.06 8.35 10.55
C GLY A 105 15.40 9.79 10.24
N ILE A 106 15.59 10.58 11.29
CA ILE A 106 16.10 11.94 11.21
C ILE A 106 17.56 11.87 11.61
N LYS A 107 18.45 12.42 10.78
CA LYS A 107 19.86 12.53 11.15
C LYS A 107 19.98 13.51 12.31
N SER A 108 20.50 13.05 13.44
CA SER A 108 20.89 13.96 14.53
C SER A 108 21.99 14.91 14.04
N LYS A 109 21.92 16.16 14.50
CA LYS A 109 22.96 17.15 14.24
C LYS A 109 24.30 16.72 14.84
#